data_AF-A0A507D3W9-F1
#
_entry.id   AF-A0A507D3W9-F1
#
_cell.length_a   1.000
_cell.length_b   1.000
_cell.length_c   1.000
_cell.angle_alpha   90.00
_cell.angle_beta   90.00
_cell.angle_gamma   90.00
#
_symmetry.space_group_name_H-M   'P 1'
#
loop_
_entity.id
_entity.type
_entity.pdbx_description
1 polymer ?
#
loop_
_entity_poly.entity_id
_entity_poly.type
_entity_poly.pdbx_seq_one_letter_code
_entity_poly.pdbx_strand_id
1 'polypeptide(L)'
;MNRKYVTVGVQAEEAPTDGLGDGAGKRGGREIVDRENLIRGFKYGDEIVPLHADHILASKPEEDKAMHILKFVYNDRVRREMYLSNDLMVVPEPGNKHAMTTMITLAQAMRIKEYVALTRFVARKGGKPKLGILIPSLKKGKCHFHWIQFPFADDVRVYEFAALQPLVDEPPIPIQQHAYGNNNDSNQINTMSSEGTNKKHPLDRRLVSAQEIRVRFDDFIQAMDLMEATIGPDGEKTEAFKPKNVYNPSFQRLFQVLKARALDPTALLPEADPRLLAGITPLQSVITKAKPALEALVEAFDLKPVEEKKRKNSMATDSDRQPDKRVKTGEDADEDYTTLSRPTAVSISRMNPVADFNALMTHRDNDVIYTAIQEMKKVITTLIESSSHFANELTTIVESLTALRDGCRIESEYPSWNEYIRSLKARFHNPADDAVYNKLDVWRDIQDAGLGLMRNPHPEFGEDVPSEDEVANFFDDDLQHDAVPVSAAAAPVDEDDEMD
;
A
#
# COMPACT_ATOMS: atom_id res chain seq x y z
N MET A 1 -5.48 -14.92 0.61
CA MET A 1 -5.94 -14.84 2.02
C MET A 1 -5.21 -15.93 2.80
N ASN A 2 -4.13 -15.55 3.49
CA ASN A 2 -3.34 -16.49 4.31
C ASN A 2 -4.17 -16.85 5.55
N ARG A 3 -4.62 -18.10 5.63
CA ARG A 3 -5.35 -18.61 6.80
C ARG A 3 -4.32 -18.96 7.87
N LYS A 4 -4.36 -18.30 9.02
CA LYS A 4 -3.56 -18.66 10.18
C LYS A 4 -4.31 -19.73 10.97
N TYR A 5 -3.63 -20.82 11.29
CA TYR A 5 -4.13 -21.90 12.15
C TYR A 5 -3.33 -21.88 13.45
N VAL A 6 -3.96 -22.31 14.54
CA VAL A 6 -3.34 -22.46 15.86
C VAL A 6 -3.40 -23.94 16.23
N THR A 7 -2.32 -24.47 16.76
CA THR A 7 -2.23 -25.87 17.20
C THR A 7 -2.86 -26.02 18.59
N VAL A 8 -3.65 -27.06 18.78
CA VAL A 8 -4.13 -27.41 20.13
C VAL A 8 -2.95 -27.97 20.90
N GLY A 9 -2.54 -27.30 21.98
CA GLY A 9 -1.60 -27.87 22.94
C GLY A 9 -2.26 -29.05 23.62
N VAL A 10 -2.06 -30.26 23.08
CA VAL A 10 -2.19 -31.47 23.87
C VAL A 10 -1.10 -31.37 24.92
N GLN A 11 -1.47 -31.32 26.21
CA GLN A 11 -0.49 -31.50 27.28
C GLN A 11 0.28 -32.78 26.95
N ALA A 12 1.59 -32.68 26.79
CA ALA A 12 2.44 -33.84 26.61
C ALA A 12 2.27 -34.72 27.87
N GLU A 13 1.46 -35.77 27.78
CA GLU A 13 1.59 -36.91 28.68
C GLU A 13 2.99 -37.47 28.42
N GLU A 14 3.83 -37.44 29.45
CA GLU A 14 5.16 -38.05 29.46
C GLU A 14 5.02 -39.54 29.12
N ALA A 15 5.32 -39.89 27.87
CA ALA A 15 5.55 -41.28 27.50
C ALA A 15 6.88 -41.75 28.11
N PRO A 16 6.95 -42.96 28.67
CA PRO A 16 8.09 -43.43 29.44
C PRO A 16 9.32 -43.60 28.55
N THR A 17 10.44 -43.08 29.03
CA THR A 17 11.75 -43.21 28.39
C THR A 17 12.28 -44.63 28.51
N ASP A 18 12.26 -45.39 27.41
CA ASP A 18 13.08 -46.58 27.25
C ASP A 18 13.83 -46.54 25.90
N GLY A 19 15.13 -46.24 25.99
CA GLY A 19 16.19 -46.96 25.31
C GLY A 19 16.38 -46.86 23.79
N LEU A 20 17.58 -46.38 23.43
CA LEU A 20 18.41 -46.75 22.27
C LEU A 20 18.33 -45.86 21.01
N GLY A 21 19.19 -44.84 21.04
CA GLY A 21 20.06 -44.34 19.98
C GLY A 21 19.61 -44.36 18.53
N ASP A 22 19.43 -43.17 17.94
CA ASP A 22 20.33 -42.77 16.87
C ASP A 22 20.43 -41.24 16.78
N GLY A 23 21.62 -40.76 16.46
CA GLY A 23 21.96 -39.33 16.42
C GLY A 23 21.32 -38.63 15.23
N ALA A 24 20.31 -37.80 15.47
CA ALA A 24 19.82 -36.83 14.51
C ALA A 24 19.91 -35.42 15.11
N GLY A 25 20.78 -34.60 14.53
CA GLY A 25 21.03 -33.24 14.95
C GLY A 25 19.77 -32.38 14.89
N LYS A 26 19.48 -31.68 16.00
CA LYS A 26 18.53 -30.57 16.04
C LYS A 26 19.01 -29.45 15.10
N ARG A 27 18.47 -29.41 13.89
CA ARG A 27 18.49 -28.26 12.99
C ARG A 27 17.04 -27.91 12.63
N GLY A 28 16.60 -26.71 13.02
CA GLY A 28 15.38 -26.05 12.54
C GLY A 28 14.06 -26.79 12.82
N GLY A 29 13.52 -26.61 14.01
CA GLY A 29 12.25 -27.22 14.44
C GLY A 29 11.04 -26.76 13.62
N ARG A 30 10.75 -27.48 12.53
CA ARG A 30 9.43 -27.51 11.93
C ARG A 30 8.79 -28.82 12.33
N GLU A 31 7.79 -28.74 13.20
CA GLU A 31 6.98 -29.88 13.57
C GLU A 31 5.88 -30.06 12.52
N ILE A 32 5.76 -31.27 11.98
CA ILE A 32 4.65 -31.64 11.10
C ILE A 32 3.45 -31.87 12.00
N VAL A 33 2.43 -31.01 11.87
CA VAL A 33 1.21 -31.10 12.69
C VAL A 33 0.08 -31.64 11.83
N ASP A 34 -0.60 -32.66 12.34
CA ASP A 34 -1.78 -33.22 11.69
C ASP A 34 -2.90 -32.20 11.57
N ARG A 35 -3.59 -32.25 10.43
CA ARG A 35 -4.68 -31.30 10.11
C ARG A 35 -5.80 -31.30 11.15
N GLU A 36 -5.99 -32.41 11.85
CA GLU A 36 -7.00 -32.58 12.90
C GLU A 36 -6.68 -31.76 14.15
N ASN A 37 -5.39 -31.50 14.41
CA ASN A 37 -4.91 -30.74 15.56
C ASN A 37 -4.87 -29.22 15.31
N LEU A 38 -5.42 -28.76 14.17
CA LEU A 38 -5.45 -27.36 13.76
C LEU A 38 -6.81 -26.71 14.04
N ILE A 39 -6.80 -25.66 14.86
CA ILE A 39 -7.94 -24.76 15.07
C ILE A 39 -7.76 -23.52 14.20
N ARG A 40 -8.88 -22.93 13.78
CA ARG A 40 -8.88 -21.68 13.02
C ARG A 40 -8.61 -20.49 13.95
N GLY A 41 -7.52 -19.77 13.69
CA GLY A 41 -7.19 -18.53 14.39
C GLY A 41 -7.69 -17.29 13.64
N PHE A 42 -8.23 -16.33 14.36
CA PHE A 42 -8.62 -15.02 13.84
C PHE A 42 -7.78 -13.94 14.51
N LYS A 43 -7.19 -13.05 13.72
CA LYS A 43 -6.42 -11.92 14.27
C LYS A 43 -7.40 -10.88 14.80
N TYR A 44 -7.25 -10.48 16.07
CA TYR A 44 -7.99 -9.41 16.72
C TYR A 44 -6.99 -8.48 17.42
N GLY A 45 -6.77 -7.29 16.85
CA GLY A 45 -5.61 -6.49 17.23
C GLY A 45 -4.33 -7.28 16.95
N ASP A 46 -3.42 -7.37 17.91
CA ASP A 46 -2.18 -8.15 17.79
C ASP A 46 -2.33 -9.62 18.24
N GLU A 47 -3.45 -9.96 18.90
CA GLU A 47 -3.72 -11.30 19.39
C GLU A 47 -4.32 -12.21 18.30
N ILE A 48 -4.04 -13.52 18.37
CA ILE A 48 -4.71 -14.54 17.57
C ILE A 48 -5.70 -15.28 18.47
N VAL A 49 -6.98 -15.04 18.25
CA VAL A 49 -8.06 -15.69 18.98
C VAL A 49 -8.45 -17.00 18.26
N PRO A 50 -8.24 -18.18 18.87
CA PRO A 50 -8.71 -19.44 18.30
C PRO A 50 -10.24 -19.54 18.44
N LEU A 51 -10.92 -19.83 17.33
CA LEU A 51 -12.36 -20.06 17.34
C LEU A 51 -12.69 -21.44 16.75
N HIS A 52 -13.34 -22.27 17.56
CA HIS A 52 -13.87 -23.55 17.13
C HIS A 52 -14.96 -23.38 16.06
N ALA A 53 -15.11 -24.39 15.21
CA ALA A 53 -16.09 -24.38 14.12
C ALA A 53 -17.52 -24.15 14.61
N ASP A 54 -17.87 -24.69 15.78
CA ASP A 54 -19.21 -24.57 16.38
C ASP A 54 -19.53 -23.13 16.78
N HIS A 55 -18.56 -22.43 17.38
CA HIS A 55 -18.72 -21.00 17.72
C HIS A 55 -18.89 -20.15 16.45
N ILE A 56 -18.13 -20.44 15.39
CA ILE A 56 -18.25 -19.74 14.10
C ILE A 56 -19.60 -20.02 13.45
N LEU A 57 -20.15 -21.22 13.62
CA LEU A 57 -21.45 -21.58 13.08
C LEU A 57 -22.57 -20.87 13.86
N ALA A 58 -22.51 -20.90 15.19
CA ALA A 58 -23.46 -20.22 16.08
C ALA A 58 -23.44 -18.70 15.91
N SER A 59 -22.31 -18.10 15.53
CA SER A 59 -22.19 -16.66 15.30
C SER A 59 -22.75 -16.20 13.94
N LYS A 60 -23.13 -17.12 13.04
CA LYS A 60 -23.69 -16.72 11.74
C LYS A 60 -25.13 -16.25 11.93
N PRO A 61 -25.49 -15.08 11.38
CA PRO A 61 -26.86 -14.59 11.49
C PRO A 61 -27.81 -15.51 10.70
N GLU A 62 -28.91 -15.90 11.33
CA GLU A 62 -30.00 -16.63 10.70
C GLU A 62 -30.92 -15.65 9.97
N GLU A 63 -30.60 -15.40 8.69
CA GLU A 63 -31.34 -14.45 7.85
C GLU A 63 -32.18 -15.18 6.81
N ASP A 64 -33.43 -14.76 6.62
CA ASP A 64 -34.26 -15.26 5.54
C ASP A 64 -33.95 -14.58 4.21
N LYS A 65 -34.19 -15.31 3.11
CA LYS A 65 -34.05 -14.76 1.75
C LYS A 65 -35.12 -13.67 1.54
N ALA A 66 -34.70 -12.42 1.43
CA ALA A 66 -35.62 -11.31 1.20
C ALA A 66 -34.92 -10.09 0.56
N MET A 67 -35.72 -9.25 -0.08
CA MET A 67 -35.33 -7.92 -0.51
C MET A 67 -36.33 -6.91 0.07
N HIS A 68 -35.85 -6.03 0.94
CA HIS A 68 -36.67 -5.00 1.58
C HIS A 68 -36.24 -3.63 1.12
N ILE A 69 -37.20 -2.80 0.72
CA ILE A 69 -36.95 -1.36 0.53
C ILE A 69 -36.86 -0.71 1.90
N LEU A 70 -35.73 -0.09 2.18
CA LEU A 70 -35.49 0.65 3.41
C LEU A 70 -35.96 2.10 3.28
N LYS A 71 -35.63 2.74 2.16
CA LYS A 71 -35.91 4.17 1.94
C LYS A 71 -35.87 4.54 0.47
N PHE A 72 -36.67 5.52 0.07
CA PHE A 72 -36.52 6.20 -1.23
C PHE A 72 -35.62 7.43 -1.07
N VAL A 73 -34.67 7.59 -1.98
CA VAL A 73 -33.70 8.70 -1.99
C VAL A 73 -33.62 9.31 -3.38
N TYR A 74 -33.31 10.60 -3.46
CA TYR A 74 -33.13 11.27 -4.75
C TYR A 74 -31.96 10.67 -5.52
N ASN A 75 -32.14 10.51 -6.83
CA ASN A 75 -31.17 9.89 -7.72
C ASN A 75 -29.85 10.67 -7.80
N ASP A 76 -29.89 11.99 -7.69
CA ASP A 76 -28.72 12.89 -7.69
C ASP A 76 -27.80 12.70 -6.47
N ARG A 77 -28.35 12.25 -5.33
CA ARG A 77 -27.58 11.93 -4.11
C ARG A 77 -26.83 10.61 -4.20
N VAL A 78 -27.16 9.77 -5.17
CA VAL A 78 -26.54 8.46 -5.37
C VAL A 78 -25.49 8.58 -6.47
N ARG A 79 -24.23 8.73 -6.05
CA ARG A 79 -23.12 8.92 -6.98
C ARG A 79 -22.64 7.57 -7.54
N ARG A 80 -22.27 7.56 -8.82
CA ARG A 80 -21.91 6.33 -9.55
C ARG A 80 -20.68 5.63 -8.99
N GLU A 81 -19.73 6.40 -8.46
CA GLU A 81 -18.51 5.91 -7.82
C GLU A 81 -18.76 5.09 -6.55
N MET A 82 -19.96 5.18 -5.96
CA MET A 82 -20.35 4.39 -4.79
C MET A 82 -20.86 2.99 -5.18
N TYR A 83 -20.94 2.64 -6.46
CA TYR A 83 -21.45 1.32 -6.86
C TYR A 83 -20.44 0.21 -6.63
N LEU A 84 -20.88 -0.84 -5.95
CA LEU A 84 -20.13 -2.07 -5.73
C LEU A 84 -20.75 -3.22 -6.53
N SER A 85 -19.91 -4.22 -6.84
CA SER A 85 -20.33 -5.48 -7.46
C SER A 85 -20.95 -5.31 -8.86
N ASN A 86 -21.31 -6.44 -9.46
CA ASN A 86 -22.09 -6.50 -10.68
C ASN A 86 -23.55 -6.08 -10.43
N ASP A 87 -24.16 -5.56 -11.49
CA ASP A 87 -25.58 -5.22 -11.57
C ASP A 87 -26.45 -6.48 -11.65
N LEU A 88 -27.48 -6.54 -10.80
CA LEU A 88 -28.50 -7.58 -10.82
C LEU A 88 -29.81 -7.02 -11.37
N MET A 89 -30.35 -7.68 -12.39
CA MET A 89 -31.65 -7.30 -12.94
C MET A 89 -32.78 -7.92 -12.11
N VAL A 90 -33.61 -7.07 -11.52
CA VAL A 90 -34.82 -7.46 -10.78
C VAL A 90 -36.02 -7.32 -11.71
N VAL A 91 -36.71 -8.43 -11.94
CA VAL A 91 -37.85 -8.56 -12.86
C VAL A 91 -39.05 -9.11 -12.10
N PRO A 92 -40.29 -8.85 -12.57
CA PRO A 92 -41.47 -9.48 -11.98
C PRO A 92 -41.41 -10.99 -12.21
N GLU A 93 -42.04 -11.73 -11.30
CA GLU A 93 -42.18 -13.18 -11.45
C GLU A 93 -42.88 -13.52 -12.78
N PRO A 94 -42.30 -14.41 -13.61
CA PRO A 94 -42.89 -14.78 -14.90
C PRO A 94 -44.32 -15.30 -14.74
N GLY A 95 -45.26 -14.72 -15.48
CA GLY A 95 -46.69 -15.08 -15.45
C GLY A 95 -47.52 -14.37 -14.37
N ASN A 96 -46.88 -13.71 -13.40
CA ASN A 96 -47.58 -12.99 -12.33
C ASN A 96 -47.97 -11.57 -12.79
N LYS A 97 -49.21 -11.42 -13.31
CA LYS A 97 -49.73 -10.13 -13.82
C LYS A 97 -49.76 -9.04 -12.74
N HIS A 98 -50.11 -9.40 -11.51
CA HIS A 98 -50.16 -8.43 -10.40
C HIS A 98 -48.77 -7.89 -10.09
N ALA A 99 -47.78 -8.76 -9.94
CA ALA A 99 -46.39 -8.35 -9.72
C ALA A 99 -45.85 -7.48 -10.86
N MET A 100 -46.17 -7.82 -12.11
CA MET A 100 -45.79 -7.02 -13.28
C MET A 100 -46.36 -5.61 -13.23
N THR A 101 -47.67 -5.46 -13.01
CA THR A 101 -48.33 -4.15 -12.91
C THR A 101 -47.75 -3.33 -11.76
N THR A 102 -47.63 -3.93 -10.56
CA THR A 102 -47.08 -3.25 -9.38
C THR A 102 -45.66 -2.75 -9.61
N MET A 103 -44.81 -3.57 -10.25
CA MET A 103 -43.42 -3.20 -10.54
C MET A 103 -43.34 -2.05 -11.57
N ILE A 104 -44.19 -2.07 -12.60
CA ILE A 104 -44.29 -0.99 -13.60
C ILE A 104 -44.73 0.31 -12.94
N THR A 105 -45.79 0.27 -12.11
CA THR A 105 -46.29 1.45 -11.41
C THR A 105 -45.25 2.03 -10.47
N LEU A 106 -44.54 1.18 -9.70
CA LEU A 106 -43.46 1.62 -8.84
C LEU A 106 -42.32 2.27 -9.64
N ALA A 107 -41.88 1.65 -10.73
CA ALA A 107 -40.81 2.18 -11.56
C ALA A 107 -41.18 3.52 -12.21
N GLN A 108 -42.43 3.67 -12.68
CA GLN A 108 -42.95 4.92 -13.23
C GLN A 108 -42.99 6.02 -12.16
N ALA A 109 -43.50 5.72 -10.96
CA ALA A 109 -43.56 6.67 -9.86
C ALA A 109 -42.16 7.13 -9.44
N MET A 110 -41.22 6.20 -9.30
CA MET A 110 -39.83 6.49 -8.97
C MET A 110 -39.18 7.36 -10.06
N ARG A 111 -39.44 7.09 -11.34
CA ARG A 111 -38.92 7.90 -12.45
C ARG A 111 -39.49 9.33 -12.45
N ILE A 112 -40.79 9.51 -12.24
CA ILE A 112 -41.43 10.83 -12.19
C ILE A 112 -40.91 11.67 -11.03
N LYS A 113 -40.61 11.03 -9.90
CA LYS A 113 -40.10 11.69 -8.69
C LYS A 113 -38.57 11.75 -8.62
N GLU A 114 -37.88 11.24 -9.64
CA GLU A 114 -36.41 11.13 -9.67
C GLU A 114 -35.83 10.43 -8.44
N TYR A 115 -36.53 9.39 -7.97
CA TYR A 115 -36.13 8.56 -6.84
C TYR A 115 -35.51 7.24 -7.27
N VAL A 116 -34.61 6.77 -6.40
CA VAL A 116 -34.09 5.40 -6.36
C VAL A 116 -34.37 4.83 -4.97
N ALA A 117 -34.37 3.50 -4.83
CA ALA A 117 -34.72 2.87 -3.56
C ALA A 117 -33.49 2.21 -2.91
N LEU A 118 -33.16 2.62 -1.69
CA LEU A 118 -32.19 1.94 -0.85
C LEU A 118 -32.82 0.65 -0.33
N THR A 119 -32.09 -0.45 -0.44
CA THR A 119 -32.59 -1.79 -0.15
C THR A 119 -31.63 -2.61 0.68
N ARG A 120 -32.21 -3.46 1.52
CA ARG A 120 -31.53 -4.58 2.16
C ARG A 120 -31.83 -5.83 1.34
N PHE A 121 -30.80 -6.56 0.92
CA PHE A 121 -30.94 -7.76 0.11
C PHE A 121 -30.18 -8.94 0.70
N VAL A 122 -30.89 -10.05 0.92
CA VAL A 122 -30.36 -11.35 1.32
C VAL A 122 -30.69 -12.35 0.21
N ALA A 123 -29.67 -12.78 -0.55
CA ALA A 123 -29.88 -13.59 -1.75
C ALA A 123 -30.31 -15.04 -1.48
N ARG A 124 -29.93 -15.59 -0.32
CA ARG A 124 -30.22 -16.97 0.12
C ARG A 124 -30.39 -17.02 1.64
N LYS A 125 -31.15 -17.99 2.14
CA LYS A 125 -31.30 -18.22 3.59
C LYS A 125 -29.93 -18.44 4.25
N GLY A 126 -29.69 -17.80 5.40
CA GLY A 126 -28.39 -17.75 6.09
C GLY A 126 -27.32 -16.95 5.35
N GLY A 127 -27.69 -16.20 4.31
CA GLY A 127 -26.80 -15.32 3.57
C GLY A 127 -26.54 -14.01 4.31
N LYS A 128 -25.35 -13.43 4.10
CA LYS A 128 -25.05 -12.10 4.65
C LYS A 128 -25.93 -11.05 3.95
N PRO A 129 -26.59 -10.16 4.71
CA PRO A 129 -27.34 -9.06 4.14
C PRO A 129 -26.40 -8.10 3.42
N LYS A 130 -26.87 -7.59 2.28
CA LYS A 130 -26.19 -6.58 1.48
C LYS A 130 -27.04 -5.34 1.40
N LEU A 131 -26.39 -4.18 1.47
CA LEU A 131 -27.02 -2.92 1.10
C LEU A 131 -26.95 -2.76 -0.42
N GLY A 132 -27.99 -2.23 -1.03
CA GLY A 132 -27.99 -1.96 -2.46
C GLY A 132 -29.00 -0.91 -2.87
N ILE A 133 -28.84 -0.37 -4.06
CA ILE A 133 -29.75 0.60 -4.65
C ILE A 133 -30.54 -0.04 -5.79
N LEU A 134 -31.85 0.16 -5.80
CA LEU A 134 -32.75 -0.17 -6.90
C LEU A 134 -32.99 1.06 -7.77
N ILE A 135 -32.62 0.95 -9.04
CA ILE A 135 -32.75 1.99 -10.05
C ILE A 135 -33.79 1.54 -11.09
N PRO A 136 -34.87 2.32 -11.31
CA PRO A 136 -35.91 1.94 -12.27
C PRO A 136 -35.40 2.05 -13.71
N SER A 137 -35.65 1.02 -14.53
CA SER A 137 -35.39 1.05 -15.97
C SER A 137 -36.66 0.71 -16.75
N LEU A 138 -37.14 1.69 -17.50
CA LEU A 138 -38.26 1.58 -18.42
C LEU A 138 -37.72 1.71 -19.84
N LYS A 139 -37.60 0.59 -20.57
CA LYS A 139 -37.09 0.56 -21.95
C LYS A 139 -37.99 -0.27 -22.85
N LYS A 140 -38.48 0.32 -23.95
CA LYS A 140 -39.19 -0.36 -25.05
C LYS A 140 -40.29 -1.34 -24.56
N GLY A 141 -41.13 -0.90 -23.63
CA GLY A 141 -42.23 -1.72 -23.09
C GLY A 141 -41.83 -2.79 -22.06
N LYS A 142 -40.54 -2.90 -21.72
CA LYS A 142 -40.05 -3.75 -20.63
C LYS A 142 -39.71 -2.89 -19.42
N CYS A 143 -40.13 -3.34 -18.24
CA CYS A 143 -39.84 -2.72 -16.97
C CYS A 143 -39.04 -3.70 -16.11
N HIS A 144 -37.91 -3.22 -15.61
CA HIS A 144 -37.07 -3.93 -14.65
C HIS A 144 -36.37 -2.92 -13.75
N PHE A 145 -35.85 -3.41 -12.62
CA PHE A 145 -34.96 -2.62 -11.77
C PHE A 145 -33.53 -3.13 -11.90
N HIS A 146 -32.58 -2.21 -11.88
CA HIS A 146 -31.17 -2.51 -11.65
C HIS A 146 -30.93 -2.48 -10.15
N TRP A 147 -30.50 -3.60 -9.58
CA TRP A 147 -30.02 -3.67 -8.21
C TRP A 147 -28.50 -3.68 -8.22
N ILE A 148 -27.91 -2.67 -7.61
CA ILE A 148 -26.46 -2.52 -7.53
C ILE A 148 -26.07 -2.47 -6.06
N GLN A 149 -25.04 -3.21 -5.66
CA GLN A 149 -24.60 -3.22 -4.26
C GLN A 149 -24.07 -1.82 -3.88
N PHE A 150 -24.38 -1.38 -2.66
CA PHE A 150 -23.97 -0.09 -2.12
C PHE A 150 -23.05 -0.31 -0.92
N PRO A 151 -22.04 0.54 -0.68
CA PRO A 151 -21.07 0.38 0.38
C PRO A 151 -21.70 0.52 1.75
N PHE A 152 -21.18 -0.24 2.71
CA PHE A 152 -21.29 0.09 4.13
C PHE A 152 -20.21 1.13 4.50
N ALA A 153 -20.29 1.67 5.71
CA ALA A 153 -19.31 2.64 6.21
C ALA A 153 -17.87 2.08 6.11
N ASP A 154 -17.68 0.81 6.46
CA ASP A 154 -16.38 0.13 6.43
C ASP A 154 -15.82 -0.07 5.01
N ASP A 155 -16.66 0.00 3.97
CA ASP A 155 -16.22 -0.13 2.57
C ASP A 155 -15.69 1.20 2.01
N VAL A 156 -16.04 2.33 2.63
CA VAL A 156 -15.65 3.67 2.17
C VAL A 156 -14.24 3.99 2.68
N ARG A 157 -13.35 4.29 1.74
CA ARG A 157 -12.00 4.77 2.06
C ARG A 157 -11.92 6.26 1.80
N VAL A 158 -11.64 7.03 2.85
CA VAL A 158 -11.44 8.47 2.75
C VAL A 158 -9.95 8.70 2.55
N TYR A 159 -9.59 9.16 1.35
CA TYR A 159 -8.24 9.59 1.01
C TYR A 159 -8.27 11.08 0.76
N GLU A 160 -7.31 11.79 1.35
CA GLU A 160 -7.15 13.22 1.14
C GLU A 160 -6.14 13.46 0.02
N PHE A 161 -6.53 14.30 -0.94
CA PHE A 161 -5.67 14.69 -2.06
C PHE A 161 -5.60 16.21 -2.13
N ALA A 162 -4.44 16.73 -2.52
CA ALA A 162 -4.28 18.16 -2.78
C ALA A 162 -5.19 18.59 -3.95
N ALA A 163 -5.80 19.77 -3.83
CA ALA A 163 -6.64 20.31 -4.88
C ALA A 163 -5.82 20.62 -6.14
N LEU A 164 -6.30 20.15 -7.29
CA LEU A 164 -5.66 20.42 -8.59
C LEU A 164 -6.15 21.72 -9.23
N GLN A 165 -7.12 22.43 -8.64
CA GLN A 165 -7.66 23.70 -9.16
C GLN A 165 -6.59 24.76 -9.46
N PRO A 166 -5.55 24.94 -8.61
CA PRO A 166 -4.45 25.89 -8.89
C PRO A 166 -3.61 25.54 -10.13
N LEU A 167 -3.69 24.30 -10.64
CA LEU A 167 -3.06 23.88 -11.90
C LEU A 167 -3.94 24.17 -13.11
N VAL A 168 -5.23 24.42 -12.91
CA VAL A 168 -6.22 24.61 -13.97
C VAL A 168 -6.46 26.10 -14.23
N ASP A 169 -6.45 26.92 -13.18
CA ASP A 169 -6.67 28.36 -13.27
C ASP A 169 -5.33 29.13 -13.24
N GLU A 170 -5.26 30.28 -13.92
CA GLU A 170 -4.17 31.23 -13.69
C GLU A 170 -4.36 31.91 -12.32
N PRO A 171 -3.28 32.22 -11.58
CA PRO A 171 -3.44 33.00 -10.36
C PRO A 171 -4.12 34.33 -10.71
N PRO A 172 -5.12 34.79 -9.93
CA PRO A 172 -5.77 36.06 -10.20
C PRO A 172 -4.71 37.17 -10.19
N ILE A 173 -4.68 37.96 -11.27
CA ILE A 173 -3.83 39.15 -11.37
C ILE A 173 -4.20 40.07 -10.20
N PRO A 174 -3.25 40.54 -9.38
CA PRO A 174 -3.55 41.53 -8.35
C PRO A 174 -4.15 42.76 -9.02
N ILE A 175 -5.42 43.05 -8.73
CA ILE A 175 -6.03 44.33 -9.09
C ILE A 175 -5.22 45.38 -8.34
N GLN A 176 -4.42 46.18 -9.06
CA GLN A 176 -3.84 47.39 -8.49
C GLN A 176 -5.01 48.28 -8.07
N GLN A 177 -5.27 48.35 -6.77
CA GLN A 177 -6.25 49.27 -6.22
C GLN A 177 -5.80 50.68 -6.57
N HIS A 178 -6.42 51.28 -7.58
CA HIS A 178 -6.38 52.72 -7.75
C HIS A 178 -6.99 53.33 -6.48
N ALA A 179 -6.16 54.00 -5.69
CA ALA A 179 -6.55 54.69 -4.48
C ALA A 179 -7.61 55.76 -4.81
N TYR A 180 -8.87 55.49 -4.49
CA TYR A 180 -9.92 56.48 -4.37
C TYR A 180 -10.74 56.21 -3.11
N GLY A 181 -10.54 57.10 -2.12
CA GLY A 181 -11.53 57.66 -1.20
C GLY A 181 -12.51 56.75 -0.44
N ASN A 182 -12.25 56.61 0.87
CA ASN A 182 -13.19 56.60 2.00
C ASN A 182 -14.68 56.29 1.75
N ASN A 183 -15.21 55.22 2.39
CA ASN A 183 -16.03 55.32 3.61
C ASN A 183 -16.49 53.93 4.12
N ASN A 184 -16.66 53.87 5.44
CA ASN A 184 -17.03 52.73 6.30
C ASN A 184 -18.15 51.82 5.77
N ASP A 185 -17.96 50.50 5.91
CA ASP A 185 -18.77 49.68 6.84
C ASP A 185 -18.20 48.27 7.01
N SER A 186 -18.24 47.81 8.26
CA SER A 186 -17.59 46.62 8.77
C SER A 186 -18.39 45.36 8.44
N ASN A 187 -17.80 44.44 7.68
CA ASN A 187 -18.13 43.02 7.75
C ASN A 187 -16.89 42.20 7.38
N GLN A 188 -16.16 41.75 8.40
CA GLN A 188 -14.98 40.91 8.27
C GLN A 188 -15.41 39.50 7.84
N ILE A 189 -15.35 39.22 6.54
CA ILE A 189 -15.10 37.88 6.04
C ILE A 189 -13.57 37.71 6.04
N ASN A 190 -13.05 36.89 6.95
CA ASN A 190 -11.67 36.43 6.90
C ASN A 190 -11.48 35.50 5.68
N THR A 191 -11.38 36.08 4.50
CA THR A 191 -10.61 35.49 3.41
C THR A 191 -9.14 35.77 3.72
N MET A 192 -8.42 34.74 4.16
CA MET A 192 -6.95 34.75 4.11
C MET A 192 -6.54 34.92 2.65
N SER A 193 -6.35 36.17 2.23
CA SER A 193 -5.67 36.51 1.00
C SER A 193 -4.22 36.06 1.17
N SER A 194 -3.86 34.93 0.56
CA SER A 194 -2.47 34.49 0.48
C SER A 194 -1.69 35.55 -0.27
N GLU A 195 -0.82 36.25 0.44
CA GLU A 195 0.20 37.11 -0.14
C GLU A 195 0.95 36.34 -1.23
N GLY A 196 1.12 37.01 -2.37
CA GLY A 196 1.58 36.40 -3.61
C GLY A 196 2.97 35.81 -3.49
N THR A 197 3.06 34.49 -3.70
CA THR A 197 4.26 33.90 -4.27
C THR A 197 3.96 33.55 -5.73
N ASN A 198 4.57 34.27 -6.68
CA ASN A 198 4.60 33.97 -8.12
C ASN A 198 5.27 32.62 -8.47
N LYS A 199 5.34 31.68 -7.54
CA LYS A 199 5.95 30.37 -7.76
C LYS A 199 4.92 29.46 -8.40
N LYS A 200 5.18 29.04 -9.64
CA LYS A 200 4.41 27.99 -10.32
C LYS A 200 4.29 26.78 -9.39
N HIS A 201 3.09 26.17 -9.31
CA HIS A 201 2.87 24.97 -8.52
C HIS A 201 3.90 23.88 -8.93
N PRO A 202 4.44 23.06 -8.02
CA PRO A 202 5.51 22.09 -8.35
C PRO A 202 5.17 21.10 -9.48
N LEU A 203 3.87 20.84 -9.66
CA LEU A 203 3.33 19.97 -10.71
C LEU A 203 2.99 20.72 -12.02
N ASP A 204 3.09 22.05 -12.04
CA ASP A 204 2.83 22.85 -13.23
C ASP A 204 4.05 22.83 -14.16
N ARG A 205 3.93 22.08 -15.26
CA ARG A 205 4.94 21.95 -16.31
C ARG A 205 4.56 22.68 -17.61
N ARG A 206 3.56 23.55 -17.54
CA ARG A 206 3.04 24.28 -18.71
C ARG A 206 4.05 25.32 -19.20
N LEU A 207 4.29 25.30 -20.51
CA LEU A 207 5.10 26.28 -21.22
C LEU A 207 4.27 27.44 -21.78
N VAL A 208 2.96 27.24 -21.95
CA VAL A 208 2.00 28.24 -22.44
C VAL A 208 0.96 28.60 -21.37
N SER A 209 0.12 29.59 -21.66
CA SER A 209 -0.95 30.06 -20.77
C SER A 209 -1.99 28.98 -20.45
N ALA A 210 -2.72 29.12 -19.34
CA ALA A 210 -3.76 28.15 -18.99
C ALA A 210 -4.89 28.13 -20.02
N GLN A 211 -5.23 29.30 -20.55
CA GLN A 211 -6.28 29.44 -21.56
C GLN A 211 -5.89 28.78 -22.88
N GLU A 212 -4.64 28.93 -23.31
CA GLU A 212 -4.15 28.29 -24.53
C GLU A 212 -4.13 26.76 -24.41
N ILE A 213 -3.74 26.23 -23.25
CA ILE A 213 -3.78 24.79 -23.00
C ILE A 213 -5.20 24.23 -23.03
N ARG A 214 -6.19 24.97 -22.52
CA ARG A 214 -7.61 24.57 -22.62
C ARG A 214 -8.02 24.39 -24.09
N VAL A 215 -7.69 25.37 -24.93
CA VAL A 215 -7.97 25.29 -26.37
C VAL A 215 -7.26 24.09 -27.02
N ARG A 216 -5.97 23.88 -26.73
CA ARG A 216 -5.23 22.72 -27.27
C ARG A 216 -5.83 21.37 -26.81
N PHE A 217 -6.33 21.28 -25.58
CA PHE A 217 -7.04 20.10 -25.10
C PHE A 217 -8.39 19.92 -25.79
N ASP A 218 -9.17 20.99 -25.96
CA ASP A 218 -10.46 20.95 -26.66
C ASP A 218 -10.28 20.47 -28.12
N ASP A 219 -9.29 21.00 -28.82
CA ASP A 219 -8.93 20.58 -30.18
C ASP A 219 -8.55 19.10 -30.25
N PHE A 220 -7.77 18.62 -29.27
CA PHE A 220 -7.39 17.20 -29.17
C PHE A 220 -8.58 16.30 -28.86
N ILE A 221 -9.45 16.70 -27.92
CA ILE A 221 -10.70 15.98 -27.58
C ILE A 221 -11.59 15.87 -28.82
N GLN A 222 -11.76 16.96 -29.57
CA GLN A 222 -12.56 16.97 -30.79
C GLN A 222 -11.92 16.13 -31.91
N ALA A 223 -10.59 16.10 -32.00
CA ALA A 223 -9.89 15.27 -32.98
C ALA A 223 -10.02 13.77 -32.66
N MET A 224 -10.02 13.40 -31.38
CA MET A 224 -10.10 12.02 -30.86
C MET A 224 -11.53 11.53 -30.56
N ASP A 225 -12.56 12.27 -30.96
CA ASP A 225 -13.95 11.84 -30.75
C ASP A 225 -14.29 10.55 -31.52
N LEU A 226 -14.81 9.55 -30.80
CA LEU A 226 -15.18 8.24 -31.32
C LEU A 226 -16.67 8.12 -31.64
N MET A 227 -17.51 9.08 -31.24
CA MET A 227 -18.97 9.00 -31.39
C MET A 227 -19.43 9.06 -32.86
N GLU A 228 -18.63 9.70 -33.72
CA GLU A 228 -18.93 9.96 -35.13
C GLU A 228 -17.83 9.47 -36.10
N ALA A 229 -16.90 8.65 -35.61
CA ALA A 229 -15.67 8.33 -36.34
C ALA A 229 -15.84 7.30 -37.48
N THR A 230 -17.00 6.66 -37.63
CA THR A 230 -17.27 5.69 -38.70
C THR A 230 -18.58 5.99 -39.43
N ILE A 231 -18.68 5.59 -40.70
CA ILE A 231 -19.92 5.69 -41.48
C ILE A 231 -20.61 4.33 -41.44
N GLY A 232 -21.85 4.32 -40.95
CA GLY A 232 -22.70 3.16 -40.87
C GLY A 232 -23.19 2.70 -42.25
N PRO A 233 -23.84 1.52 -42.32
CA PRO A 233 -24.38 0.97 -43.56
C PRO A 233 -25.46 1.85 -44.22
N ASP A 234 -26.09 2.72 -43.43
CA ASP A 234 -27.11 3.71 -43.78
C ASP A 234 -26.52 5.05 -44.25
N GLY A 235 -25.18 5.19 -44.24
CA GLY A 235 -24.51 6.44 -44.55
C GLY A 235 -24.47 7.43 -43.37
N GLU A 236 -25.02 7.07 -42.21
CA GLU A 236 -24.98 7.92 -41.02
C GLU A 236 -23.65 7.76 -40.29
N LYS A 237 -23.20 8.83 -39.62
CA LYS A 237 -22.05 8.73 -38.73
C LYS A 237 -22.43 7.93 -37.49
N THR A 238 -21.57 6.99 -37.12
CA THR A 238 -21.80 6.07 -36.01
C THR A 238 -20.55 5.94 -35.15
N GLU A 239 -20.81 5.57 -33.88
CA GLU A 239 -19.78 5.34 -32.87
C GLU A 239 -18.84 4.21 -33.30
N ALA A 240 -17.56 4.56 -33.46
CA ALA A 240 -16.52 3.68 -33.99
C ALA A 240 -16.16 2.53 -33.05
N PHE A 241 -16.24 2.76 -31.74
CA PHE A 241 -15.89 1.76 -30.73
C PHE A 241 -17.03 1.59 -29.73
N LYS A 242 -17.68 0.43 -29.79
CA LYS A 242 -18.76 0.03 -28.87
C LYS A 242 -18.26 -1.08 -27.94
N PRO A 243 -17.74 -0.77 -26.73
CA PRO A 243 -17.19 -1.78 -25.82
C PRO A 243 -18.18 -2.93 -25.53
N LYS A 244 -19.48 -2.64 -25.51
CA LYS A 244 -20.54 -3.65 -25.29
C LYS A 244 -20.61 -4.74 -26.36
N ASN A 245 -20.10 -4.46 -27.56
CA ASN A 245 -20.10 -5.37 -28.69
C ASN A 245 -18.72 -6.05 -28.88
N VAL A 246 -17.74 -5.71 -28.05
CA VAL A 246 -16.38 -6.27 -28.13
C VAL A 246 -16.29 -7.44 -27.15
N TYR A 247 -16.05 -8.63 -27.69
CA TYR A 247 -15.82 -9.82 -26.87
C TYR A 247 -14.51 -9.70 -26.11
N ASN A 248 -14.45 -10.30 -24.91
CA ASN A 248 -13.20 -10.33 -24.14
C ASN A 248 -12.10 -11.08 -24.92
N PRO A 249 -11.00 -10.40 -25.29
CA PRO A 249 -9.95 -10.97 -26.14
C PRO A 249 -9.19 -12.11 -25.45
N SER A 250 -9.17 -12.15 -24.11
CA SER A 250 -8.46 -13.16 -23.32
C SER A 250 -8.99 -14.57 -23.57
N PHE A 251 -10.32 -14.72 -23.67
CA PHE A 251 -10.93 -16.02 -23.96
C PHE A 251 -10.63 -16.47 -25.39
N GLN A 252 -10.73 -15.56 -26.35
CA GLN A 252 -10.45 -15.90 -27.75
C GLN A 252 -8.98 -16.27 -27.95
N ARG A 253 -8.07 -15.54 -27.29
CA ARG A 253 -6.65 -15.86 -27.28
C ARG A 253 -6.38 -17.22 -26.65
N LEU A 254 -7.03 -17.53 -25.53
CA LEU A 254 -6.95 -18.85 -24.90
C LEU A 254 -7.40 -19.96 -25.86
N PHE A 255 -8.56 -19.81 -26.52
CA PHE A 255 -9.06 -20.80 -27.47
C PHE A 255 -8.14 -20.97 -28.69
N GLN A 256 -7.52 -19.89 -29.16
CA GLN A 256 -6.53 -19.94 -30.23
C GLN A 256 -5.32 -20.79 -29.83
N VAL A 257 -4.77 -20.56 -28.63
CA VAL A 257 -3.62 -21.29 -28.11
C VAL A 257 -3.99 -22.75 -27.82
N LEU A 258 -5.15 -23.00 -27.19
CA LEU A 258 -5.64 -24.34 -26.92
C LEU A 258 -5.83 -25.14 -28.22
N LYS A 259 -6.42 -24.53 -29.25
CA LYS A 259 -6.56 -25.17 -30.57
C LYS A 259 -5.20 -25.54 -31.16
N ALA A 260 -4.22 -24.64 -31.11
CA ALA A 260 -2.87 -24.91 -31.63
C ALA A 260 -2.20 -26.08 -30.88
N ARG A 261 -2.21 -26.06 -29.55
CA ARG A 261 -1.61 -27.11 -28.70
C ARG A 261 -2.36 -28.44 -28.72
N ALA A 262 -3.69 -28.42 -28.92
CA ALA A 262 -4.48 -29.64 -29.05
C ALA A 262 -4.22 -30.36 -30.37
N LEU A 263 -3.91 -29.62 -31.44
CA LEU A 263 -3.55 -30.19 -32.74
C LEU A 263 -2.07 -30.62 -32.79
N ASP A 264 -1.20 -29.85 -32.15
CA ASP A 264 0.23 -30.15 -32.03
C ASP A 264 0.73 -29.78 -30.63
N PRO A 265 0.98 -30.79 -29.75
CA PRO A 265 1.49 -30.56 -28.40
C PRO A 265 2.81 -29.79 -28.35
N THR A 266 3.61 -29.82 -29.42
CA THR A 266 4.93 -29.17 -29.49
C THR A 266 4.89 -27.77 -30.13
N ALA A 267 3.76 -27.38 -30.74
CA ALA A 267 3.64 -26.11 -31.45
C ALA A 267 3.95 -24.90 -30.57
N LEU A 268 4.75 -23.95 -31.05
CA LEU A 268 4.98 -22.68 -30.36
C LEU A 268 3.66 -21.90 -30.18
N LEU A 269 3.65 -20.97 -29.22
CA LEU A 269 2.48 -20.11 -29.03
C LEU A 269 2.23 -19.32 -30.33
N PRO A 270 1.05 -19.47 -30.98
CA PRO A 270 0.77 -18.76 -32.22
C PRO A 270 0.75 -17.25 -31.97
N GLU A 271 0.98 -16.42 -32.98
CA GLU A 271 0.74 -14.98 -32.86
C GLU A 271 -0.74 -14.67 -32.60
N ALA A 272 -1.05 -13.49 -32.06
CA ALA A 272 -2.44 -13.10 -31.82
C ALA A 272 -3.19 -12.94 -33.15
N ASP A 273 -4.39 -13.51 -33.24
CA ASP A 273 -5.24 -13.38 -34.44
C ASP A 273 -5.47 -11.88 -34.76
N PRO A 274 -5.19 -11.42 -35.99
CA PRO A 274 -5.41 -10.03 -36.41
C PRO A 274 -6.83 -9.51 -36.13
N ARG A 275 -7.84 -10.39 -36.15
CA ARG A 275 -9.24 -10.01 -35.82
C ARG A 275 -9.42 -9.61 -34.37
N LEU A 276 -8.67 -10.23 -33.46
CA LEU A 276 -8.68 -9.86 -32.05
C LEU A 276 -7.96 -8.54 -31.84
N LEU A 277 -6.82 -8.36 -32.53
CA LEU A 277 -6.07 -7.10 -32.49
C LEU A 277 -6.89 -5.94 -33.05
N ALA A 278 -7.65 -6.15 -34.13
CA ALA A 278 -8.53 -5.13 -34.70
C ALA A 278 -9.58 -4.60 -33.71
N GLY A 279 -10.02 -5.43 -32.75
CA GLY A 279 -10.99 -5.02 -31.72
C GLY A 279 -10.40 -4.22 -30.55
N ILE A 280 -9.07 -4.18 -30.41
CA ILE A 280 -8.39 -3.45 -29.32
C ILE A 280 -7.43 -2.36 -29.83
N THR A 281 -7.10 -2.38 -31.11
CA THR A 281 -6.20 -1.40 -31.73
C THR A 281 -7.00 -0.15 -32.09
N PRO A 282 -6.53 1.06 -31.74
CA PRO A 282 -7.23 2.28 -32.09
C PRO A 282 -7.28 2.51 -33.61
N LEU A 283 -8.30 3.21 -34.07
CA LEU A 283 -8.52 3.45 -35.49
C LEU A 283 -7.47 4.41 -36.07
N GLN A 284 -6.74 3.98 -37.09
CA GLN A 284 -5.62 4.75 -37.64
C GLN A 284 -6.04 6.09 -38.26
N SER A 285 -7.24 6.19 -38.82
CA SER A 285 -7.77 7.46 -39.33
C SER A 285 -7.93 8.50 -38.22
N VAL A 286 -8.38 8.09 -37.03
CA VAL A 286 -8.53 8.96 -35.86
C VAL A 286 -7.17 9.38 -35.32
N ILE A 287 -6.22 8.44 -35.21
CA ILE A 287 -4.85 8.75 -34.80
C ILE A 287 -4.22 9.77 -35.75
N THR A 288 -4.35 9.56 -37.06
CA THR A 288 -3.77 10.46 -38.07
C THR A 288 -4.40 11.85 -37.99
N LYS A 289 -5.72 11.94 -37.81
CA LYS A 289 -6.44 13.20 -37.61
C LYS A 289 -6.00 13.94 -36.35
N ALA A 290 -5.78 13.22 -35.25
CA ALA A 290 -5.40 13.79 -33.95
C ALA A 290 -3.91 14.13 -33.81
N LYS A 291 -3.06 13.61 -34.70
CA LYS A 291 -1.61 13.79 -34.63
C LYS A 291 -1.16 15.26 -34.52
N PRO A 292 -1.67 16.22 -35.33
CA PRO A 292 -1.26 17.61 -35.21
C PRO A 292 -1.65 18.24 -33.86
N ALA A 293 -2.85 17.93 -33.36
CA ALA A 293 -3.31 18.42 -32.05
C ALA A 293 -2.49 17.81 -30.89
N LEU A 294 -2.09 16.54 -31.02
CA LEU A 294 -1.21 15.88 -30.06
C LEU A 294 0.19 16.51 -30.04
N GLU A 295 0.78 16.78 -31.20
CA GLU A 295 2.09 17.43 -31.30
C GLU A 295 2.06 18.83 -30.66
N ALA A 296 1.00 19.60 -30.90
CA ALA A 296 0.80 20.89 -30.24
C ALA A 296 0.64 20.74 -28.72
N LEU A 297 -0.04 19.70 -28.22
CA LEU A 297 -0.09 19.44 -26.77
C LEU A 297 1.26 19.07 -26.19
N VAL A 298 2.04 18.22 -26.87
CA VAL A 298 3.38 17.83 -26.40
C VAL A 298 4.31 19.04 -26.30
N GLU A 299 4.27 19.96 -27.27
CA GLU A 299 5.03 21.20 -27.23
C GLU A 299 4.62 22.12 -26.07
N ALA A 300 3.39 22.02 -25.56
CA ALA A 300 2.90 22.86 -24.48
C ALA A 300 3.43 22.47 -23.08
N PHE A 301 4.09 21.31 -22.92
CA PHE A 301 4.55 20.81 -21.62
C PHE A 301 6.03 20.40 -21.63
N ASP A 302 6.79 20.80 -20.61
CA ASP A 302 8.14 20.27 -20.34
C ASP A 302 8.04 18.95 -19.57
N LEU A 303 7.83 17.86 -20.31
CA LEU A 303 7.77 16.50 -19.76
C LEU A 303 9.12 15.80 -19.90
N LYS A 304 9.66 15.34 -18.78
CA LYS A 304 10.90 14.55 -18.74
C LYS A 304 10.58 13.10 -18.36
N PRO A 305 11.02 12.10 -19.13
CA PRO A 305 10.85 10.71 -18.75
C PRO A 305 11.63 10.47 -17.45
N VAL A 306 10.98 9.89 -16.46
CA VAL A 306 11.64 9.40 -15.26
C VAL A 306 12.05 7.96 -15.55
N GLU A 307 13.35 7.68 -15.49
CA GLU A 307 13.83 6.31 -15.59
C GLU A 307 13.40 5.54 -14.34
N GLU A 308 12.35 4.74 -14.48
CA GLU A 308 12.02 3.75 -13.45
C GLU A 308 13.18 2.75 -13.37
N LYS A 309 13.74 2.57 -12.16
CA LYS A 309 14.73 1.51 -11.91
C LYS A 309 14.08 0.17 -12.25
N LYS A 310 14.39 -0.37 -13.44
CA LYS A 310 13.94 -1.69 -13.85
C LYS A 310 14.36 -2.68 -12.77
N ARG A 311 13.38 -3.32 -12.13
CA ARG A 311 13.65 -4.56 -11.38
C ARG A 311 14.26 -5.52 -12.39
N LYS A 312 15.52 -5.90 -12.18
CA LYS A 312 16.18 -6.93 -12.98
C LYS A 312 15.45 -8.24 -12.72
N ASN A 313 14.47 -8.57 -13.55
CA ASN A 313 14.10 -9.97 -13.74
C ASN A 313 15.21 -10.56 -14.61
N SER A 314 16.18 -11.23 -13.98
CA SER A 314 17.16 -12.03 -14.68
C SER A 314 16.44 -13.22 -15.32
N MET A 315 15.98 -13.03 -16.55
CA MET A 315 15.59 -14.14 -17.40
C MET A 315 16.90 -14.79 -17.86
N ALA A 316 17.30 -15.86 -17.18
CA ALA A 316 18.45 -16.67 -17.59
C ALA A 316 18.12 -17.26 -18.97
N THR A 317 18.77 -16.75 -20.01
CA THR A 317 18.80 -17.39 -21.33
C THR A 317 19.66 -18.64 -21.19
N ASP A 318 19.00 -19.79 -21.05
CA ASP A 318 19.61 -21.11 -21.10
C ASP A 318 19.93 -21.46 -22.56
N SER A 319 21.03 -20.91 -23.06
CA SER A 319 21.68 -21.40 -24.28
C SER A 319 23.16 -21.58 -23.94
N ASP A 320 23.61 -22.84 -23.99
CA ASP A 320 24.98 -23.33 -23.75
C ASP A 320 25.34 -23.79 -22.32
N ARG A 321 24.52 -24.67 -21.74
CA ARG A 321 25.04 -25.69 -20.81
C ARG A 321 25.09 -27.06 -21.48
N GLN A 322 26.30 -27.51 -21.81
CA GLN A 322 26.56 -28.92 -22.14
C GLN A 322 26.15 -29.82 -20.96
N PRO A 323 25.63 -31.04 -21.21
CA PRO A 323 25.10 -31.88 -20.16
C PRO A 323 26.25 -32.54 -19.40
N ASP A 324 26.62 -31.97 -18.25
CA ASP A 324 27.45 -32.68 -17.29
C ASP A 324 26.65 -33.86 -16.72
N LYS A 325 27.18 -35.06 -16.95
CA LYS A 325 26.69 -36.32 -16.41
C LYS A 325 26.73 -36.25 -14.88
N ARG A 326 25.59 -36.04 -14.24
CA ARG A 326 25.36 -36.51 -12.87
C ARG A 326 24.14 -37.41 -12.83
N VAL A 327 24.46 -38.68 -12.63
CA VAL A 327 23.53 -39.80 -12.48
C VAL A 327 22.51 -39.49 -11.39
N LYS A 328 21.23 -39.61 -11.74
CA LYS A 328 20.11 -39.65 -10.79
C LYS A 328 20.17 -40.96 -10.00
N THR A 329 20.32 -40.82 -8.70
CA THR A 329 19.73 -41.66 -7.64
C THR A 329 19.09 -40.61 -6.73
N GLY A 330 17.78 -40.48 -6.61
CA GLY A 330 16.79 -41.50 -6.32
C GLY A 330 16.22 -41.10 -4.95
N GLU A 331 15.00 -40.56 -4.96
CA GLU A 331 14.07 -40.34 -3.83
C GLU A 331 14.07 -38.95 -3.14
N ASP A 332 12.97 -38.25 -3.46
CA ASP A 332 12.14 -37.34 -2.67
C ASP A 332 12.71 -35.99 -2.20
N ALA A 333 12.48 -34.98 -3.04
CA ALA A 333 12.54 -33.57 -2.70
C ALA A 333 11.16 -33.11 -2.19
N ASP A 334 11.03 -32.94 -0.88
CA ASP A 334 10.00 -32.07 -0.31
C ASP A 334 10.43 -30.62 -0.52
N GLU A 335 9.95 -30.03 -1.61
CA GLU A 335 10.10 -28.61 -1.91
C GLU A 335 9.37 -27.76 -0.84
N ASP A 336 10.14 -26.99 -0.07
CA ASP A 336 9.66 -26.03 0.93
C ASP A 336 8.87 -24.89 0.26
N TYR A 337 7.54 -25.01 0.26
CA TYR A 337 6.62 -24.00 -0.27
C TYR A 337 6.58 -22.68 0.52
N THR A 338 7.32 -22.54 1.64
CA THR A 338 7.30 -21.31 2.46
C THR A 338 8.32 -20.25 2.03
N THR A 339 9.34 -20.62 1.26
CA THR A 339 10.38 -19.68 0.77
C THR A 339 9.99 -19.00 -0.55
N LEU A 340 8.99 -19.50 -1.27
CA LEU A 340 8.50 -18.91 -2.54
C LEU A 340 7.48 -17.78 -2.38
N SER A 341 6.98 -17.52 -1.16
CA SER A 341 5.84 -16.61 -0.97
C SER A 341 6.12 -15.38 -0.09
N ARG A 342 7.38 -15.11 0.26
CA ARG A 342 7.80 -13.79 0.73
C ARG A 342 8.66 -13.15 -0.35
N PRO A 343 8.37 -11.90 -0.78
CA PRO A 343 9.36 -11.17 -1.55
C PRO A 343 10.63 -11.14 -0.69
N THR A 344 11.77 -11.50 -1.26
CA THR A 344 13.07 -11.19 -0.65
C THR A 344 13.02 -9.70 -0.30
N ALA A 345 13.11 -9.38 0.99
CA ALA A 345 13.00 -8.00 1.45
C ALA A 345 14.07 -7.18 0.71
N VAL A 346 13.66 -6.14 0.00
CA VAL A 346 14.58 -5.26 -0.75
C VAL A 346 15.09 -4.13 0.15
N SER A 347 14.38 -3.85 1.25
CA SER A 347 14.65 -2.77 2.20
C SER A 347 13.88 -3.00 3.51
N ILE A 348 14.36 -2.46 4.63
CA ILE A 348 13.73 -2.63 5.95
C ILE A 348 12.56 -1.66 6.15
N SER A 349 11.36 -2.18 6.41
CA SER A 349 10.15 -1.37 6.66
C SER A 349 9.95 -1.04 8.13
N ARG A 350 9.33 0.11 8.43
CA ARG A 350 8.90 0.50 9.78
C ARG A 350 7.81 -0.41 10.37
N MET A 351 7.05 -1.11 9.51
CA MET A 351 5.94 -1.95 9.95
C MET A 351 6.38 -3.33 10.48
N ASN A 352 7.56 -3.82 10.07
CA ASN A 352 8.07 -5.12 10.51
C ASN A 352 9.62 -5.20 10.39
N PRO A 353 10.34 -4.32 11.11
CA PRO A 353 11.79 -4.14 10.92
C PRO A 353 12.60 -5.42 11.17
N VAL A 354 12.27 -6.16 12.22
CA VAL A 354 12.99 -7.40 12.61
C VAL A 354 12.90 -8.47 11.52
N ALA A 355 11.72 -8.70 10.96
CA ALA A 355 11.54 -9.73 9.94
C ALA A 355 12.24 -9.38 8.62
N ASP A 356 12.22 -8.11 8.23
CA ASP A 356 12.87 -7.63 7.01
C ASP A 356 14.41 -7.68 7.15
N PHE A 357 14.93 -7.32 8.32
CA PHE A 357 16.37 -7.39 8.62
C PHE A 357 16.88 -8.83 8.65
N ASN A 358 16.19 -9.74 9.33
CA ASN A 358 16.59 -11.15 9.36
C ASN A 358 16.57 -11.78 7.94
N ALA A 359 15.64 -11.37 7.09
CA ALA A 359 15.62 -11.80 5.68
C ALA A 359 16.85 -11.27 4.92
N LEU A 360 17.24 -10.02 5.13
CA LEU A 360 18.43 -9.42 4.51
C LEU A 360 19.74 -10.05 5.03
N MET A 361 19.81 -10.40 6.32
CA MET A 361 20.96 -11.08 6.94
C MET A 361 21.15 -12.53 6.48
N THR A 362 20.19 -13.10 5.74
CA THR A 362 20.33 -14.45 5.16
C THR A 362 21.13 -14.43 3.85
N HIS A 363 21.39 -13.25 3.28
CA HIS A 363 22.20 -13.11 2.07
C HIS A 363 23.69 -13.36 2.36
N ARG A 364 24.45 -13.85 1.35
CA ARG A 364 25.90 -14.11 1.45
C ARG A 364 26.77 -12.91 0.98
N ASP A 365 26.14 -11.78 0.71
CA ASP A 365 26.78 -10.61 0.13
C ASP A 365 27.01 -9.55 1.22
N ASN A 366 28.28 -9.28 1.54
CA ASN A 366 28.68 -8.37 2.62
C ASN A 366 28.16 -6.94 2.40
N ASP A 367 27.98 -6.49 1.16
CA ASP A 367 27.48 -5.13 0.86
C ASP A 367 25.99 -5.01 1.21
N VAL A 368 25.23 -6.08 1.03
CA VAL A 368 23.79 -6.15 1.38
C VAL A 368 23.63 -6.18 2.89
N ILE A 369 24.49 -6.94 3.59
CA ILE A 369 24.54 -7.02 5.05
C ILE A 369 24.86 -5.65 5.65
N TYR A 370 25.93 -5.00 5.18
CA TYR A 370 26.30 -3.68 5.66
C TYR A 370 25.17 -2.65 5.44
N THR A 371 24.53 -2.69 4.27
CA THR A 371 23.38 -1.83 3.96
C THR A 371 22.21 -2.09 4.90
N ALA A 372 21.91 -3.36 5.21
CA ALA A 372 20.84 -3.73 6.12
C ALA A 372 21.09 -3.26 7.57
N ILE A 373 22.35 -3.32 8.05
CA ILE A 373 22.74 -2.74 9.35
C ILE A 373 22.46 -1.23 9.38
N GLN A 374 22.84 -0.51 8.33
CA GLN A 374 22.64 0.95 8.26
C GLN A 374 21.15 1.33 8.11
N GLU A 375 20.37 0.57 7.35
CA GLU A 375 18.93 0.78 7.22
C GLU A 375 18.20 0.53 8.55
N MET A 376 18.57 -0.53 9.27
CA MET A 376 17.98 -0.85 10.58
C MET A 376 18.24 0.27 11.59
N LYS A 377 19.47 0.78 11.67
CA LYS A 377 19.81 1.95 12.51
C LYS A 377 18.93 3.16 12.21
N LYS A 378 18.72 3.49 10.93
CA LYS A 378 17.86 4.62 10.52
C LYS A 378 16.40 4.42 10.91
N VAL A 379 15.89 3.19 10.74
CA VAL A 379 14.52 2.84 11.10
C VAL A 379 14.32 2.98 12.61
N ILE A 380 15.23 2.44 13.43
CA ILE A 380 15.19 2.54 14.89
C ILE A 380 15.24 4.01 15.33
N THR A 381 16.18 4.80 14.81
CA THR A 381 16.27 6.23 15.15
C THR A 381 14.98 6.98 14.78
N THR A 382 14.39 6.69 13.62
CA THR A 382 13.12 7.34 13.24
C THR A 382 11.95 6.88 14.13
N LEU A 383 11.92 5.60 14.53
CA LEU A 383 10.91 5.08 15.44
C LEU A 383 10.99 5.80 16.79
N ILE A 384 12.19 5.98 17.33
CA ILE A 384 12.43 6.74 18.58
C ILE A 384 11.98 8.20 18.45
N GLU A 385 12.27 8.85 17.31
CA GLU A 385 11.90 10.26 17.07
C GLU A 385 10.41 10.48 16.80
N SER A 386 9.72 9.49 16.22
CA SER A 386 8.30 9.58 15.82
C SER A 386 7.33 8.98 16.82
N SER A 387 7.81 8.23 17.82
CA SER A 387 6.96 7.47 18.73
C SER A 387 6.10 8.39 19.61
N SER A 388 4.81 8.09 19.67
CA SER A 388 3.82 8.84 20.46
C SER A 388 3.09 7.89 21.44
N HIS A 389 3.73 7.61 22.58
CA HIS A 389 3.14 6.92 23.75
C HIS A 389 2.37 5.61 23.53
N PHE A 390 2.65 4.82 22.49
CA PHE A 390 2.07 3.49 22.34
C PHE A 390 3.07 2.41 22.79
N ALA A 391 2.67 1.59 23.78
CA ALA A 391 3.48 0.49 24.32
C ALA A 391 3.99 -0.47 23.22
N ASN A 392 3.24 -0.65 22.14
CA ASN A 392 3.60 -1.51 21.01
C ASN A 392 4.76 -0.96 20.17
N GLU A 393 5.00 0.36 20.18
CA GLU A 393 6.13 0.97 19.48
C GLU A 393 7.43 0.78 20.27
N LEU A 394 7.36 0.85 21.61
CA LEU A 394 8.49 0.63 22.51
C LEU A 394 9.02 -0.81 22.41
N THR A 395 8.13 -1.82 22.45
CA THR A 395 8.53 -3.22 22.28
C THR A 395 9.19 -3.47 20.92
N THR A 396 8.64 -2.87 19.86
CA THR A 396 9.21 -2.97 18.51
C THR A 396 10.61 -2.37 18.43
N ILE A 397 10.88 -1.26 19.13
CA ILE A 397 12.21 -0.63 19.20
C ILE A 397 13.22 -1.56 19.87
N VAL A 398 12.87 -2.14 21.03
CA VAL A 398 13.76 -3.05 21.78
C VAL A 398 14.03 -4.34 21.00
N GLU A 399 13.02 -4.93 20.37
CA GLU A 399 13.17 -6.11 19.51
C GLU A 399 14.07 -5.80 18.29
N SER A 400 13.93 -4.62 17.69
CA SER A 400 14.76 -4.18 16.56
C SER A 400 16.23 -3.95 16.98
N LEU A 401 16.46 -3.34 18.15
CA LEU A 401 17.80 -3.18 18.71
C LEU A 401 18.45 -4.53 19.04
N THR A 402 17.67 -5.47 19.58
CA THR A 402 18.15 -6.83 19.88
C THR A 402 18.56 -7.56 18.61
N ALA A 403 17.73 -7.52 17.57
CA ALA A 403 18.04 -8.11 16.26
C ALA A 403 19.28 -7.46 15.62
N LEU A 404 19.41 -6.13 15.71
CA LEU A 404 20.58 -5.40 15.21
C LEU A 404 21.86 -5.83 15.96
N ARG A 405 21.80 -5.94 17.30
CA ARG A 405 22.93 -6.39 18.13
C ARG A 405 23.38 -7.79 17.75
N ASP A 406 22.44 -8.71 17.58
CA ASP A 406 22.73 -10.08 17.18
C ASP A 406 23.30 -10.17 15.77
N GLY A 407 22.77 -9.38 14.82
CA GLY A 407 23.30 -9.27 13.46
C GLY A 407 24.75 -8.77 13.44
N CYS A 408 25.04 -7.69 14.17
CA CYS A 408 26.41 -7.18 14.29
C CYS A 408 27.37 -8.17 14.94
N ARG A 409 26.89 -9.01 15.87
CA ARG A 409 27.69 -10.08 16.49
C ARG A 409 28.03 -11.20 15.49
N ILE A 410 27.05 -11.63 14.69
CA ILE A 410 27.23 -12.70 13.69
C ILE A 410 28.22 -12.26 12.60
N GLU A 411 28.08 -11.03 12.12
CA GLU A 411 28.86 -10.48 11.01
C GLU A 411 30.19 -9.84 11.46
N SER A 412 30.53 -9.94 12.75
CA SER A 412 31.73 -9.36 13.37
C SER A 412 31.85 -7.83 13.24
N GLU A 413 30.72 -7.13 13.09
CA GLU A 413 30.58 -5.68 12.98
C GLU A 413 30.41 -5.01 14.37
N TYR A 414 31.23 -5.40 15.35
CA TYR A 414 31.16 -4.90 16.72
C TYR A 414 31.33 -3.36 16.86
N PRO A 415 32.27 -2.70 16.16
CA PRO A 415 32.46 -1.25 16.28
C PRO A 415 31.21 -0.48 15.84
N SER A 416 30.56 -0.95 14.78
CA SER A 416 29.34 -0.36 14.21
C SER A 416 28.18 -0.34 15.22
N TRP A 417 28.05 -1.38 16.05
CA TRP A 417 27.07 -1.40 17.16
C TRP A 417 27.47 -0.46 18.30
N ASN A 418 28.73 -0.53 18.75
CA ASN A 418 29.21 0.24 19.90
C ASN A 418 29.13 1.76 19.65
N GLU A 419 29.49 2.23 18.45
CA GLU A 419 29.31 3.63 18.06
C GLU A 419 27.83 4.05 18.10
N TYR A 420 26.94 3.19 17.60
CA TYR A 420 25.52 3.48 17.53
C TYR A 420 24.87 3.54 18.92
N ILE A 421 25.14 2.58 19.81
CA ILE A 421 24.54 2.59 21.16
C ILE A 421 25.09 3.73 22.03
N ARG A 422 26.36 4.12 21.86
CA ARG A 422 26.92 5.34 22.48
C ARG A 422 26.23 6.61 21.96
N SER A 423 25.97 6.69 20.64
CA SER A 423 25.24 7.81 20.05
C SER A 423 23.79 7.91 20.55
N LEU A 424 23.14 6.77 20.78
CA LEU A 424 21.82 6.72 21.40
C LEU A 424 21.88 7.19 22.86
N LYS A 425 22.83 6.68 23.68
CA LYS A 425 23.04 7.14 25.07
C LYS A 425 23.17 8.67 25.14
N ALA A 426 24.03 9.26 24.31
CA ALA A 426 24.23 10.71 24.27
C ALA A 426 22.97 11.50 23.89
N ARG A 427 22.14 10.98 22.96
CA ARG A 427 20.87 11.59 22.56
C ARG A 427 19.80 11.56 23.66
N PHE A 428 19.81 10.52 24.50
CA PHE A 428 18.89 10.39 25.63
C PHE A 428 19.30 11.27 26.83
N HIS A 429 20.58 11.65 26.94
CA HIS A 429 21.12 12.45 28.05
C HIS A 429 21.32 13.95 27.75
N ASN A 430 20.93 14.44 26.56
CA ASN A 430 21.06 15.85 26.22
C ASN A 430 19.91 16.70 26.83
N PRO A 431 20.20 17.64 27.75
CA PRO A 431 19.17 18.43 28.45
C PRO A 431 18.51 19.53 27.60
N ALA A 432 18.93 19.74 26.35
CA ALA A 432 18.44 20.82 25.48
C ALA A 432 17.22 20.45 24.60
N ASP A 433 16.66 19.24 24.74
CA ASP A 433 15.60 18.73 23.87
C ASP A 433 14.29 18.54 24.67
N ASP A 434 13.30 19.40 24.43
CA ASP A 434 12.04 19.56 25.20
C ASP A 434 11.12 18.30 25.25
N ALA A 435 11.49 17.20 24.60
CA ALA A 435 10.77 15.92 24.60
C ALA A 435 11.28 14.94 25.68
N VAL A 436 11.49 15.44 26.91
CA VAL A 436 12.23 14.75 27.99
C VAL A 436 11.53 13.47 28.51
N TYR A 437 10.20 13.37 28.46
CA TYR A 437 9.49 12.25 29.10
C TYR A 437 9.42 10.96 28.26
N ASN A 438 9.44 11.02 26.91
CA ASN A 438 9.33 9.83 26.05
C ASN A 438 10.65 9.05 25.94
N LYS A 439 11.75 9.73 26.25
CA LYS A 439 13.12 9.30 26.06
C LYS A 439 13.64 8.43 27.21
N LEU A 440 13.15 8.68 28.43
CA LEU A 440 13.56 7.96 29.63
C LEU A 440 12.97 6.53 29.70
N ASP A 441 11.72 6.33 29.27
CA ASP A 441 11.11 4.98 29.27
C ASP A 441 11.79 4.05 28.25
N VAL A 442 12.11 4.56 27.06
CA VAL A 442 12.89 3.80 26.05
C VAL A 442 14.27 3.43 26.58
N TRP A 443 14.97 4.37 27.23
CA TRP A 443 16.30 4.12 27.78
C TRP A 443 16.28 3.10 28.91
N ARG A 444 15.25 3.14 29.78
CA ARG A 444 15.04 2.12 30.82
C ARG A 444 14.80 0.73 30.22
N ASP A 445 13.98 0.63 29.18
CA ASP A 445 13.73 -0.66 28.52
C ASP A 445 14.99 -1.21 27.82
N ILE A 446 15.88 -0.34 27.33
CA ILE A 446 17.20 -0.71 26.79
C ILE A 446 18.14 -1.22 27.91
N GLN A 447 18.11 -0.57 29.08
CA GLN A 447 18.84 -1.01 30.27
C GLN A 447 18.34 -2.38 30.76
N ASP A 448 17.03 -2.57 30.88
CA ASP A 448 16.40 -3.82 31.31
C ASP A 448 16.68 -4.98 30.34
N ALA A 449 16.75 -4.69 29.03
CA ALA A 449 17.11 -5.66 28.01
C ALA A 449 18.63 -5.95 27.93
N GLY A 450 19.46 -5.27 28.72
CA GLY A 450 20.91 -5.47 28.77
C GLY A 450 21.61 -5.17 27.45
N LEU A 451 21.10 -4.21 26.66
CA LEU A 451 21.58 -3.86 25.32
C LEU A 451 22.77 -2.89 25.36
N GLY A 452 23.82 -3.25 26.12
CA GLY A 452 25.04 -2.45 26.29
C GLY A 452 26.10 -2.67 25.20
N LEU A 453 27.31 -2.21 25.49
CA LEU A 453 28.47 -2.40 24.63
C LEU A 453 28.77 -3.90 24.40
N MET A 454 29.26 -4.23 23.21
CA MET A 454 29.73 -5.57 22.87
C MET A 454 31.25 -5.63 22.82
N ARG A 455 31.82 -6.73 23.33
CA ARG A 455 33.24 -7.03 23.21
C ARG A 455 33.46 -8.07 22.11
N ASN A 456 34.45 -7.83 21.26
CA ASN A 456 34.90 -8.81 20.29
C ASN A 456 35.71 -9.93 21.00
N PRO A 457 35.35 -11.22 20.86
CA PRO A 457 36.08 -12.33 21.46
C PRO A 457 37.48 -12.58 20.85
N HIS A 458 37.81 -12.00 19.70
CA HIS A 458 39.13 -12.11 19.05
C HIS A 458 39.72 -10.71 18.73
N PRO A 459 40.57 -10.14 19.61
CA PRO A 459 41.07 -8.76 19.50
C PRO A 459 42.28 -8.56 18.57
N GLU A 460 42.64 -9.53 17.71
CA GLU A 460 43.93 -9.53 17.00
C GLU A 460 44.07 -8.51 15.85
N PHE A 461 43.00 -7.79 15.50
CA PHE A 461 43.04 -6.71 14.51
C PHE A 461 42.21 -5.53 15.04
N GLY A 462 42.89 -4.42 15.40
CA GLY A 462 42.31 -3.31 16.15
C GLY A 462 41.21 -2.51 15.43
N GLU A 463 40.22 -2.03 16.18
CA GLU A 463 40.09 -0.66 16.70
C GLU A 463 38.99 -0.65 17.80
N ASP A 464 39.12 0.26 18.77
CA ASP A 464 38.18 0.58 19.87
C ASP A 464 37.47 -0.60 20.55
N VAL A 465 38.24 -1.44 21.27
CA VAL A 465 37.69 -2.49 22.13
C VAL A 465 37.32 -1.87 23.48
N PRO A 466 36.03 -1.86 23.89
CA PRO A 466 35.64 -1.37 25.21
C PRO A 466 36.35 -2.15 26.32
N SER A 467 36.81 -1.47 27.36
CA SER A 467 37.42 -2.14 28.52
C SER A 467 36.37 -2.98 29.28
N GLU A 468 36.82 -3.98 30.05
CA GLU A 468 35.89 -4.78 30.89
C GLU A 468 35.07 -3.90 31.83
N ASP A 469 35.70 -2.86 32.37
CA ASP A 469 35.06 -1.87 33.23
C ASP A 469 34.06 -0.98 32.46
N GLU A 470 34.36 -0.63 31.21
CA GLU A 470 33.46 0.19 30.37
C GLU A 470 32.20 -0.57 29.96
N VAL A 471 32.30 -1.88 29.68
CA VAL A 471 31.14 -2.72 29.38
C VAL A 471 30.28 -2.92 30.63
N ALA A 472 30.91 -3.16 31.78
CA ALA A 472 30.21 -3.37 33.05
C ALA A 472 29.47 -2.11 33.51
N ASN A 473 30.10 -0.94 33.38
CA ASN A 473 29.59 0.33 33.89
C ASN A 473 28.89 1.16 32.80
N PHE A 474 28.60 0.59 31.62
CA PHE A 474 27.99 1.34 30.50
C PHE A 474 26.65 1.98 30.86
N PHE A 475 25.89 1.37 31.77
CA PHE A 475 24.59 1.86 32.24
C PHE A 475 24.63 2.60 33.57
N ASP A 476 25.79 2.63 34.24
CA ASP A 476 25.97 3.36 35.49
C ASP A 476 26.15 4.84 35.16
N ASP A 477 25.19 5.66 35.59
CA ASP A 477 25.30 7.11 35.52
C ASP A 477 26.05 7.62 36.75
N ASP A 478 27.38 7.53 36.73
CA ASP A 478 28.20 8.31 37.65
C ASP A 478 28.54 9.67 37.02
N LEU A 479 27.95 10.70 37.63
CA LEU A 479 28.30 12.10 37.52
C LEU A 479 29.82 12.32 37.64
N GLN A 480 30.48 12.64 36.52
CA GLN A 480 31.75 13.37 36.52
C GLN A 480 31.67 14.57 35.56
N HIS A 481 30.96 15.61 35.99
CA HIS A 481 31.45 16.96 35.72
C HIS A 481 32.60 17.22 36.70
N ASP A 482 33.79 16.78 36.33
CA ASP A 482 35.01 17.33 36.92
C ASP A 482 35.04 18.82 36.54
N ALA A 483 34.81 19.65 37.55
CA ALA A 483 35.06 21.07 37.49
C ALA A 483 36.54 21.28 37.18
N VAL A 484 36.84 21.69 35.95
CA VAL A 484 38.14 22.28 35.64
C VAL A 484 38.22 23.61 36.40
N PRO A 485 39.24 23.84 37.25
CA PRO A 485 39.40 25.09 37.96
C PRO A 485 39.72 26.21 36.96
N VAL A 486 39.04 27.33 37.13
CA VAL A 486 39.38 28.60 36.48
C VAL A 486 40.80 28.98 36.88
N SER A 487 41.75 28.86 35.95
CA SER A 487 43.06 29.51 36.03
C SER A 487 42.97 30.84 35.29
N ALA A 488 43.07 31.92 36.06
CA ALA A 488 43.26 33.27 35.58
C ALA A 488 44.61 33.46 34.86
N ALA A 489 44.63 34.43 33.94
CA ALA A 489 45.67 35.46 33.73
C ALA A 489 46.21 35.58 32.28
N ALA A 490 45.74 36.62 31.59
CA ALA A 490 46.52 37.56 30.76
C ALA A 490 45.54 38.68 30.33
N ALA A 491 45.31 39.70 31.14
CA ALA A 491 46.04 40.97 31.27
C ALA A 491 45.40 42.10 30.43
N PRO A 492 45.36 43.35 30.96
CA PRO A 492 44.42 44.39 30.58
C PRO A 492 45.02 45.40 29.60
N VAL A 493 44.15 46.14 28.90
CA VAL A 493 44.45 47.50 28.41
C VAL A 493 43.25 48.38 28.75
N ASP A 494 43.57 49.44 29.48
CA ASP A 494 42.73 50.55 29.94
C ASP A 494 42.28 51.48 28.80
N GLU A 495 41.59 52.54 29.22
CA GLU A 495 41.13 53.74 28.52
C GLU A 495 39.74 53.60 27.88
N ASP A 496 38.80 54.53 28.04
CA ASP A 496 38.49 55.63 28.97
C ASP A 496 37.18 56.23 28.41
N ASP A 497 36.59 57.17 29.14
CA ASP A 497 35.55 58.13 28.72
C ASP A 497 34.11 57.60 28.56
N GLU A 498 33.24 57.85 29.55
CA GLU A 498 32.55 59.13 29.85
C GLU A 498 31.42 59.49 28.88
N MET A 499 30.21 59.55 29.48
CA MET A 499 29.11 60.50 29.25
C MET A 499 28.49 60.55 27.84
N ASP A 500 27.18 60.46 27.63
CA ASP A 500 25.98 60.82 28.40
C ASP A 500 24.79 59.92 28.00
#